data_AF-A0A2G9N8E7-F1
#
_entry.id   AF-A0A2G9N8E7-F1
#
_cell.length_a   1.000
_cell.length_b   1.000
_cell.length_c   1.000
_cell.angle_alpha   90.00
_cell.angle_beta   90.00
_cell.angle_gamma   90.00
#
_symmetry.space_group_name_H-M   'P 1'
#
loop_
_entity.id
_entity.type
_entity.pdbx_description
1 polymer ?
#
loop_
_entity_poly.entity_id
_entity_poly.type
_entity_poly.pdbx_seq_one_letter_code
_entity_poly.pdbx_strand_id
1 'polypeptide(L)' 'MAQFIEKARKIIKENKGLFETLEEFDRTGKLRKANYKGRYNFTIDEELMNKLRSYCLKNDMKMSAVVEGLIKDFLKKR' A
#
# COMPACT_ATOMS: atom_id res chain seq x y z
N MET A 1 26.99 23.90 4.98
CA MET A 1 25.53 24.03 4.69
C MET A 1 25.08 23.19 3.50
N ALA A 2 25.73 23.26 2.32
CA ALA A 2 25.30 22.52 1.13
C ALA A 2 25.19 20.99 1.32
N GLN A 3 26.22 20.35 1.93
CA GLN A 3 26.22 18.91 2.19
C GLN A 3 25.12 18.45 3.17
N PHE A 4 24.70 19.31 4.09
CA PHE A 4 23.62 19.02 5.03
C PHE A 4 22.26 19.00 4.32
N ILE A 5 22.03 19.97 3.43
CA ILE A 5 20.79 20.06 2.65
C ILE A 5 20.66 18.87 1.69
N GLU A 6 21.75 18.43 1.07
CA GLU A 6 21.73 17.24 0.20
C GLU A 6 21.43 15.95 0.98
N LYS A 7 22.07 15.77 2.15
CA LYS A 7 21.75 14.65 3.05
C LYS A 7 20.29 14.69 3.50
N ALA A 8 19.79 15.85 3.90
CA ALA A 8 18.40 16.01 4.32
C ALA A 8 17.42 15.67 3.18
N ARG A 9 17.66 16.16 1.95
CA ARG A 9 16.84 15.82 0.78
C ARG A 9 16.86 14.33 0.47
N LYS A 10 18.01 13.66 0.62
CA LYS A 10 18.13 12.22 0.41
C LYS A 10 17.31 11.44 1.45
N ILE A 11 17.42 11.80 2.73
CA ILE A 11 16.66 11.17 3.83
C ILE A 11 15.15 11.38 3.64
N ILE A 12 14.72 12.57 3.24
CA ILE A 12 13.30 12.88 2.97
C ILE A 12 12.78 12.02 1.81
N LYS A 13 13.57 11.87 0.75
CA LYS A 13 13.19 11.05 -0.41
C LYS A 13 13.08 9.57 -0.05
N GLU A 14 14.02 9.06 0.74
CA GLU A 14 14.06 7.66 1.19
C GLU A 14 12.93 7.35 2.18
N ASN A 15 12.46 8.34 2.95
CA ASN A 15 11.49 8.17 4.03
C ASN A 15 10.19 8.97 3.79
N LYS A 16 9.83 9.24 2.54
CA LYS A 16 8.69 10.10 2.18
C LYS A 16 7.39 9.72 2.91
N GLY A 17 7.11 8.41 3.02
CA GLY A 17 5.91 7.93 3.73
C GLY A 17 5.91 8.17 5.24
N LEU A 18 7.09 8.22 5.89
CA LEU A 18 7.21 8.61 7.29
C LEU A 18 6.90 10.09 7.48
N PHE A 19 7.40 10.96 6.60
CA PHE A 19 7.11 12.39 6.64
C PHE A 19 5.64 12.70 6.34
N GLU A 20 5.03 12.02 5.37
CA GLU A 20 3.57 12.12 5.10
C GLU A 20 2.73 11.68 6.31
N THR A 21 3.19 10.65 7.04
CA THR A 21 2.53 10.20 8.27
C THR A 21 2.65 11.22 9.40
N LEU A 22 3.80 11.88 9.52
CA LEU A 22 4.02 12.95 10.50
C LEU A 22 3.21 14.20 10.17
N GLU A 23 3.11 14.57 8.89
CA GLU A 23 2.27 15.68 8.42
C GLU A 23 0.78 15.42 8.69
N GLU A 24 0.31 14.19 8.48
CA GLU A 24 -1.06 13.83 8.85
C GLU A 24 -1.30 13.83 10.37
N PHE A 25 -0.29 13.46 11.17
CA PHE A 25 -0.38 13.56 12.63
C PHE A 25 -0.51 15.00 13.10
N ASP A 26 0.31 15.90 12.56
CA ASP A 26 0.25 17.33 12.88
C ASP A 26 -1.14 17.90 12.57
N ARG A 27 -1.74 17.49 11.44
CA ARG A 27 -3.09 17.91 11.05
C ARG A 27 -4.21 17.31 11.89
N THR A 28 -4.09 16.07 12.36
CA THR A 28 -5.22 15.30 12.93
C THR A 28 -5.08 14.90 14.40
N GLY A 29 -3.91 15.10 15.00
CA GLY A 29 -3.55 14.62 16.33
C GLY A 29 -3.49 13.09 16.47
N LYS A 30 -3.58 12.34 15.35
CA LYS A 30 -3.62 10.87 15.35
C LYS A 30 -2.60 10.30 14.37
N LEU A 31 -1.67 9.49 14.88
CA LEU A 31 -0.74 8.78 14.02
C LEU A 31 -1.55 7.75 13.22
N ARG A 32 -1.38 7.72 11.88
CA ARG A 32 -1.86 6.56 11.12
C ARG A 32 -1.22 5.32 11.72
N LYS A 33 -2.04 4.35 12.14
CA LYS A 33 -1.52 3.03 12.52
C LYS A 33 -0.71 2.51 11.32
N ALA A 34 0.54 2.15 11.54
CA ALA A 34 1.47 1.68 10.50
C ALA A 34 0.93 0.53 9.62
N ASN A 35 -0.14 -0.14 10.07
CA ASN A 35 -0.79 -1.27 9.41
C ASN A 35 -2.16 -0.93 8.79
N TYR A 36 -2.42 0.32 8.40
CA TYR A 36 -3.70 0.63 7.77
C TYR A 36 -3.71 0.16 6.30
N LYS A 37 -4.56 -0.83 6.00
CA LYS A 37 -4.83 -1.19 4.60
C LYS A 37 -5.58 -0.03 3.94
N GLY A 38 -4.95 0.60 2.95
CA GLY A 38 -5.61 1.60 2.11
C GLY A 38 -6.67 0.94 1.23
N ARG A 39 -7.77 1.66 0.94
CA ARG A 39 -8.73 1.26 -0.09
C ARG A 39 -8.32 1.90 -1.40
N TYR A 40 -8.03 1.07 -2.40
CA TYR A 40 -7.67 1.51 -3.74
C TYR A 40 -8.70 0.97 -4.72
N ASN A 41 -9.24 1.85 -5.56
CA ASN A 41 -10.20 1.47 -6.59
C ASN A 41 -9.42 1.25 -7.90
N PHE A 42 -9.62 0.09 -8.52
CA PHE A 42 -9.06 -0.23 -9.83
C PHE A 42 -10.12 -0.95 -10.65
N THR A 43 -10.01 -0.81 -11.97
CA THR A 43 -10.87 -1.52 -12.91
C THR A 43 -10.32 -2.91 -13.15
N ILE A 44 -11.19 -3.91 -13.14
CA ILE A 44 -10.88 -5.30 -13.46
C ILE A 44 -11.97 -5.81 -14.40
N ASP A 45 -11.60 -6.71 -15.30
CA ASP A 45 -12.54 -7.41 -16.16
C ASP A 45 -13.60 -8.15 -15.33
N GLU A 46 -14.86 -8.09 -15.79
CA GLU A 46 -16.01 -8.63 -15.07
C GLU A 46 -15.96 -10.16 -14.99
N GLU A 47 -15.59 -10.83 -16.09
CA GLU A 47 -15.48 -12.29 -16.13
C GLU A 47 -14.39 -12.77 -15.16
N LEU A 48 -13.24 -12.08 -15.14
CA LEU A 48 -12.15 -12.36 -14.22
C LEU A 48 -12.58 -12.15 -12.76
N MET A 49 -13.30 -11.07 -12.46
CA MET A 49 -13.79 -10.79 -11.11
C MET A 49 -14.78 -11.85 -10.62
N ASN A 50 -15.67 -12.32 -11.49
CA ASN A 50 -16.63 -13.38 -11.19
C ASN A 50 -15.93 -14.73 -10.94
N LYS A 51 -14.90 -15.06 -11.74
CA LYS A 51 -14.05 -16.24 -11.51
C LYS A 51 -13.31 -16.15 -10.18
N LEU A 52 -12.69 -15.01 -9.88
CA LEU A 52 -11.97 -14.77 -8.63
C LEU A 52 -12.90 -14.88 -7.41
N ARG A 53 -14.09 -14.27 -7.49
CA ARG A 53 -15.10 -14.35 -6.43
C ARG A 53 -15.53 -15.79 -6.18
N SER A 54 -15.85 -16.53 -7.24
CA SER A 54 -16.26 -17.93 -7.15
C SER A 54 -15.17 -18.81 -6.55
N TYR A 55 -13.92 -18.59 -6.94
CA TYR A 55 -12.77 -19.29 -6.39
C TYR A 55 -12.58 -18.99 -4.89
N CYS A 56 -12.67 -17.72 -4.50
CA CYS A 56 -12.53 -17.32 -3.09
C CYS A 56 -13.67 -17.89 -2.23
N LEU A 57 -14.90 -17.89 -2.73
CA LEU A 57 -16.05 -18.46 -2.03
C LEU A 57 -15.91 -19.96 -1.81
N LYS A 58 -15.46 -20.71 -2.83
CA LYS A 58 -15.26 -22.17 -2.75
C LYS A 58 -14.20 -22.58 -1.74
N ASN A 59 -13.22 -21.72 -1.47
CA ASN A 59 -12.06 -22.02 -0.63
C ASN A 59 -12.06 -21.24 0.70
N ASP A 60 -13.17 -20.58 1.06
CA ASP A 60 -13.29 -19.74 2.27
C ASP A 60 -12.15 -18.70 2.42
N MET A 61 -11.78 -18.07 1.29
CA MET A 61 -10.70 -17.09 1.24
C MET A 61 -11.20 -15.66 1.09
N LYS A 62 -10.49 -14.72 1.72
CA LYS A 62 -10.74 -13.28 1.52
C LYS A 62 -10.12 -12.83 0.19
N MET A 63 -10.96 -12.29 -0.71
CA MET A 63 -10.49 -11.76 -2.01
C MET A 63 -9.33 -10.77 -1.88
N SER A 64 -9.40 -9.87 -0.89
CA SER A 64 -8.34 -8.89 -0.62
C SER A 64 -7.01 -9.54 -0.26
N ALA A 65 -7.01 -10.67 0.45
CA ALA A 65 -5.79 -11.40 0.79
C ALA A 65 -5.17 -12.06 -0.44
N VAL A 66 -6.00 -12.63 -1.32
CA VAL A 66 -5.55 -13.24 -2.59
C VAL A 66 -4.92 -12.19 -3.50
N VAL A 67 -5.60 -11.05 -3.70
CA VAL A 67 -5.09 -9.96 -4.53
C VAL A 67 -3.78 -9.41 -3.95
N GLU A 68 -3.71 -9.18 -2.64
CA GLU A 68 -2.49 -8.70 -1.99
C GLU A 68 -1.32 -9.68 -2.13
N GLY A 69 -1.58 -10.99 -2.03
CA GLY A 69 -0.59 -12.04 -2.25
C GLY A 69 -0.04 -12.03 -3.68
N LEU A 70 -0.93 -11.99 -4.67
CA LEU A 70 -0.55 -11.91 -6.09
C LEU A 70 0.27 -10.65 -6.40
N ILE A 71 -0.10 -9.50 -5.83
CA ILE A 71 0.68 -8.26 -5.98
C ILE A 71 2.06 -8.41 -5.36
N LYS A 72 2.17 -8.97 -4.14
CA LYS A 72 3.45 -9.21 -3.47
C LYS A 72 4.35 -10.14 -4.29
N ASP A 73 3.81 -11.22 -4.83
CA ASP A 73 4.56 -12.17 -5.65
C ASP A 73 4.98 -11.56 -6.99
N PHE A 74 4.12 -10.74 -7.59
CA PHE A 74 4.45 -9.99 -8.80
C PHE A 74 5.62 -9.02 -8.56
N LEU A 75 5.61 -8.32 -7.42
CA LEU A 75 6.68 -7.37 -7.06
C LEU A 75 8.00 -8.05 -6.73
N LYS A 76 8.00 -9.27 -6.15
CA LYS A 76 9.22 -10.03 -5.86
C LYS A 76 9.90 -10.62 -7.10
N LYS A 77 9.13 -10.85 -8.17
CA LYS A 77 9.64 -11.41 -9.43
C LYS A 77 10.29 -10.36 -10.34
N ARG A 78 10.22 -9.08 -9.97
CA ARG A 78 10.92 -7.97 -10.63
C ARG A 78 12.16 -7.59 -9.84
#